data_AF-A0AAD9MKR8-F1
#
_entry.id   AF-A0AAD9MKR8-F1
#
_cell.length_a   1.000
_cell.length_b   1.000
_cell.length_c   1.000
_cell.angle_alpha   90.00
_cell.angle_beta   90.00
_cell.angle_gamma   90.00
#
_symmetry.space_group_name_H-M   'P 1'
#
loop_
_entity.id
_entity.type
_entity.pdbx_description
1 polymer ?
#
loop_
_entity_poly.entity_id
_entity_poly.type
_entity_poly.pdbx_seq_one_letter_code
_entity_poly.pdbx_strand_id
1 'polypeptide(L)'
;MADGVTADREAPQPAEPHFKREVGETFLRCVKENIAHDNVVIELNGLKIAEDKTFADCARYMLTAMLGLCLPAPSGARAEYRALYAPPGAIPEPGNKDAYLELLRAARAQVARWRALLQKFLRSEDDQVELLLTLEEFCSAEGDYELSGEHGAVFAHVFPQLLKTLYDLDIVSEEALQQWASEKELADEQEKVFLRKAQPFLDWLREAEEESEEEDEEEEEEDESSADDES
;
A
#
# COMPACT_ATOMS: atom_id res chain seq x y z
N MET A 1 17.64 53.19 -10.20
CA MET A 1 16.83 52.15 -10.87
C MET A 1 17.53 50.85 -10.60
N ALA A 2 17.02 50.08 -9.64
CA ALA A 2 17.55 48.79 -9.26
C ALA A 2 16.36 47.83 -9.30
N ASP A 3 16.15 47.18 -10.43
CA ASP A 3 15.21 46.06 -10.54
C ASP A 3 16.04 44.79 -10.62
N GLY A 4 16.44 44.31 -9.44
CA GLY A 4 16.89 42.94 -9.26
C GLY A 4 15.66 42.06 -9.18
N VAL A 5 15.35 41.35 -10.26
CA VAL A 5 14.40 40.23 -10.25
C VAL A 5 14.95 39.20 -9.28
N THR A 6 14.37 39.13 -8.09
CA THR A 6 14.51 37.98 -7.20
C THR A 6 13.78 36.83 -7.86
N ALA A 7 14.54 35.98 -8.57
CA ALA A 7 14.09 34.64 -8.87
C ALA A 7 13.82 33.97 -7.52
N ASP A 8 12.55 33.68 -7.26
CA ASP A 8 12.09 32.89 -6.13
C ASP A 8 12.68 31.49 -6.31
N ARG A 9 13.91 31.28 -5.82
CA ARG A 9 14.49 29.94 -5.71
C ARG A 9 13.77 29.31 -4.55
N GLU A 10 12.74 28.51 -4.86
CA GLU A 10 12.13 27.59 -3.90
C GLU A 10 13.26 26.93 -3.11
N ALA A 11 13.20 27.07 -1.79
CA ALA A 11 14.13 26.40 -0.90
C ALA A 11 14.11 24.89 -1.22
N PRO A 12 15.26 24.19 -1.17
CA PRO A 12 15.28 22.75 -1.40
C PRO A 12 14.32 22.10 -0.41
N GLN A 13 13.20 21.59 -0.92
CA GLN A 13 12.28 20.81 -0.11
C GLN A 13 13.00 19.54 0.32
N PRO A 14 12.69 18.99 1.52
CA PRO A 14 13.18 17.67 1.89
C PRO A 14 12.86 16.67 0.75
N ALA A 15 13.87 15.88 0.36
CA ALA A 15 13.84 15.10 -0.88
C ALA A 15 12.73 14.03 -0.91
N GLU A 16 12.35 13.51 0.25
CA GLU A 16 11.36 12.44 0.37
C GLU A 16 9.91 12.95 0.20
N PRO A 17 9.46 14.03 0.88
CA PRO A 17 8.17 14.66 0.60
C PRO A 17 7.99 15.12 -0.85
N HIS A 18 9.07 15.59 -1.50
CA HIS A 18 9.04 15.97 -2.92
C HIS A 18 8.77 14.75 -3.81
N PHE A 19 9.56 13.68 -3.65
CA PHE A 19 9.41 12.48 -4.48
C PHE A 19 8.04 11.82 -4.31
N LYS A 20 7.55 11.70 -3.07
CA LYS A 20 6.19 11.22 -2.77
C LYS A 20 5.14 12.00 -3.57
N ARG A 21 5.23 13.33 -3.54
CA ARG A 21 4.29 14.19 -4.26
C ARG A 21 4.39 14.00 -5.77
N GLU A 22 5.59 13.91 -6.34
CA GLU A 22 5.77 13.71 -7.78
C GLU A 22 5.23 12.35 -8.26
N VAL A 23 5.44 11.28 -7.49
CA VAL A 23 4.84 9.95 -7.78
C VAL A 23 3.32 10.03 -7.70
N GLY A 24 2.78 10.63 -6.63
CA GLY A 24 1.35 10.80 -6.44
C GLY A 24 0.70 11.62 -7.56
N GLU A 25 1.29 12.75 -7.95
CA GLU A 25 0.79 13.60 -9.03
C GLU A 25 0.89 12.92 -10.40
N THR A 26 1.98 12.17 -10.65
CA THR A 26 2.11 11.34 -11.86
C THR A 26 0.98 10.32 -11.92
N PHE A 27 0.72 9.61 -10.82
CA PHE A 27 -0.38 8.66 -10.74
C PHE A 27 -1.75 9.34 -10.94
N LEU A 28 -2.03 10.46 -10.27
CA LEU A 28 -3.29 11.20 -10.39
C LEU A 28 -3.53 11.69 -11.83
N ARG A 29 -2.49 12.16 -12.52
CA ARG A 29 -2.57 12.50 -13.94
C ARG A 29 -2.95 11.27 -14.77
N CYS A 30 -2.34 10.12 -14.49
CA CYS A 30 -2.68 8.87 -15.16
C CYS A 30 -4.14 8.45 -14.94
N VAL A 31 -4.67 8.63 -13.73
CA VAL A 31 -6.09 8.40 -13.43
C VAL A 31 -6.98 9.34 -14.23
N LYS A 32 -6.67 10.65 -14.21
CA LYS A 32 -7.46 11.70 -14.88
C LYS A 32 -7.49 11.55 -16.40
N GLU A 33 -6.34 11.29 -17.00
CA GLU A 33 -6.17 11.20 -18.46
C GLU A 33 -6.42 9.79 -19.00
N ASN A 34 -6.69 8.82 -18.12
CA ASN A 34 -6.89 7.41 -18.46
C ASN A 34 -5.71 6.84 -19.28
N ILE A 35 -4.50 7.11 -18.81
CA ILE A 35 -3.25 6.68 -19.44
C ILE A 35 -3.10 5.16 -19.31
N ALA A 36 -2.64 4.51 -20.39
CA ALA A 36 -2.37 3.07 -20.40
C ALA A 36 -1.23 2.71 -19.41
N HIS A 37 -1.37 1.60 -18.68
CA HIS A 37 -0.44 1.21 -17.61
C HIS A 37 1.03 1.19 -18.06
N ASP A 38 1.32 0.76 -19.30
CA ASP A 38 2.68 0.70 -19.82
C ASP A 38 3.33 2.09 -19.96
N ASN A 39 2.55 3.11 -20.28
CA ASN A 39 3.04 4.49 -20.34
C ASN A 39 3.32 5.04 -18.94
N VAL A 40 2.48 4.70 -17.96
CA VAL A 40 2.70 5.07 -16.54
C VAL A 40 4.01 4.51 -16.02
N VAL A 41 4.32 3.25 -16.36
CA VAL A 41 5.59 2.59 -15.99
C VAL A 41 6.79 3.35 -16.54
N ILE A 42 6.73 3.83 -17.79
CA ILE A 42 7.83 4.59 -18.40
C ILE A 42 8.06 5.90 -17.65
N GLU A 43 7.00 6.65 -17.36
CA GLU A 43 7.10 7.93 -16.65
C GLU A 43 7.64 7.76 -15.23
N LEU A 44 7.09 6.82 -14.47
CA LEU A 44 7.55 6.53 -13.10
C LEU A 44 8.99 5.99 -13.07
N ASN A 45 9.40 5.18 -14.04
CA ASN A 45 10.79 4.75 -14.15
C ASN A 45 11.73 5.91 -14.45
N GLY A 46 11.31 6.86 -15.30
CA GLY A 46 12.07 8.07 -15.57
C GLY A 46 12.25 8.93 -14.31
N LEU A 47 11.15 9.15 -13.57
CA LEU A 47 11.16 9.89 -12.30
C LEU A 47 12.05 9.21 -11.25
N LYS A 48 11.93 7.90 -11.10
CA LYS A 48 12.75 7.08 -10.20
C LYS A 48 14.25 7.26 -10.47
N ILE A 49 14.66 7.20 -11.74
CA ILE A 49 16.07 7.35 -12.13
C ILE A 49 16.55 8.79 -11.90
N ALA A 50 15.71 9.79 -12.18
CA ALA A 50 16.05 11.20 -12.00
C ALA A 50 16.32 11.57 -10.53
N GLU A 51 15.62 10.92 -9.61
CA GLU A 51 15.64 11.22 -8.16
C GLU A 51 16.44 10.19 -7.34
N ASP A 52 17.12 9.23 -8.00
CA ASP A 52 17.90 8.14 -7.39
C ASP A 52 17.11 7.31 -6.36
N LYS A 53 15.93 6.85 -6.78
CA LYS A 53 14.98 6.11 -5.94
C LYS A 53 14.82 4.63 -6.34
N THR A 54 14.13 3.88 -5.51
CA THR A 54 13.86 2.45 -5.69
C THR A 54 12.52 2.19 -6.38
N PHE A 55 12.28 0.94 -6.80
CA PHE A 55 10.95 0.57 -7.29
C PHE A 55 9.91 0.54 -6.17
N ALA A 56 10.30 0.09 -4.96
CA ALA A 56 9.49 0.19 -3.75
C ALA A 56 9.02 1.63 -3.48
N ASP A 57 9.89 2.64 -3.65
CA ASP A 57 9.51 4.05 -3.47
C ASP A 57 8.35 4.46 -4.39
N CYS A 58 8.35 4.00 -5.64
CA CYS A 58 7.21 4.24 -6.52
C CYS A 58 5.98 3.46 -6.07
N ALA A 59 6.11 2.18 -5.72
CA ALA A 59 5.00 1.33 -5.31
C ALA A 59 4.28 1.85 -4.07
N ARG A 60 5.03 2.21 -3.03
CA ARG A 60 4.50 2.67 -1.73
C ARG A 60 3.72 3.98 -1.86
N TYR A 61 4.23 4.94 -2.64
CA TYR A 61 3.52 6.20 -2.86
C TYR A 61 2.37 6.10 -3.87
N MET A 62 2.43 5.16 -4.82
CA MET A 62 1.28 4.83 -5.64
C MET A 62 0.14 4.24 -4.80
N LEU A 63 0.44 3.30 -3.89
CA LEU A 63 -0.57 2.71 -3.01
C LEU A 63 -1.24 3.77 -2.13
N THR A 64 -0.47 4.66 -1.50
CA THR A 64 -1.05 5.72 -0.66
C THR A 64 -1.87 6.71 -1.48
N ALA A 65 -1.47 7.02 -2.73
CA ALA A 65 -2.30 7.81 -3.63
C ALA A 65 -3.62 7.10 -4.02
N MET A 66 -3.59 5.78 -4.26
CA MET A 66 -4.81 4.97 -4.53
C MET A 66 -5.78 5.00 -3.35
N LEU A 67 -5.27 4.80 -2.13
CA LEU A 67 -6.07 4.84 -0.91
C LEU A 67 -6.58 6.26 -0.63
N GLY A 68 -5.75 7.28 -0.88
CA GLY A 68 -6.10 8.69 -0.75
C GLY A 68 -7.28 9.09 -1.64
N LEU A 69 -7.42 8.51 -2.83
CA LEU A 69 -8.60 8.74 -3.70
C LEU A 69 -9.92 8.28 -3.07
N CYS A 70 -9.89 7.39 -2.08
CA CYS A 70 -11.07 6.95 -1.32
C CYS A 70 -11.44 7.92 -0.20
N LEU A 71 -10.64 8.96 0.03
CA LEU A 71 -10.80 9.95 1.08
C LEU A 71 -10.99 11.35 0.47
N PRO A 72 -11.45 12.35 1.27
CA PRO A 72 -11.51 13.72 0.81
C PRO A 72 -10.15 14.26 0.38
N ALA A 73 -10.14 15.12 -0.64
CA ALA A 73 -8.92 15.72 -1.14
C ALA A 73 -8.20 16.53 -0.04
N PRO A 74 -6.90 16.27 0.23
CA PRO A 74 -6.14 17.03 1.20
C PRO A 74 -6.10 18.51 0.84
N SER A 75 -5.78 19.36 1.82
CA SER A 75 -5.75 20.81 1.64
C SER A 75 -4.77 21.22 0.53
N GLY A 76 -3.62 20.54 0.42
CA GLY A 76 -2.59 20.76 -0.59
C GLY A 76 -2.89 20.16 -1.98
N ALA A 77 -3.99 19.42 -2.17
CA ALA A 77 -4.28 18.80 -3.46
C ALA A 77 -4.57 19.85 -4.55
N ARG A 78 -3.90 19.70 -5.71
CA ARG A 78 -4.10 20.55 -6.90
C ARG A 78 -5.56 20.56 -7.33
N ALA A 79 -6.08 21.74 -7.66
CA ALA A 79 -7.49 21.95 -8.01
C ALA A 79 -8.00 20.98 -9.10
N GLU A 80 -7.15 20.67 -10.07
CA GLU A 80 -7.49 19.82 -11.21
C GLU A 80 -7.66 18.32 -10.88
N TYR A 81 -7.15 17.88 -9.71
CA TYR A 81 -7.28 16.50 -9.24
C TYR A 81 -8.34 16.35 -8.15
N ARG A 82 -8.83 17.44 -7.55
CA ARG A 82 -9.79 17.38 -6.42
C ARG A 82 -11.06 16.61 -6.74
N ALA A 83 -11.49 16.60 -8.01
CA ALA A 83 -12.67 15.85 -8.45
C ALA A 83 -12.47 14.33 -8.51
N LEU A 84 -11.23 13.84 -8.41
CA LEU A 84 -10.92 12.41 -8.36
C LEU A 84 -11.14 11.81 -6.96
N TYR A 85 -11.04 12.63 -5.93
CA TYR A 85 -11.15 12.23 -4.53
C TYR A 85 -12.60 12.03 -4.09
N ALA A 86 -12.78 11.32 -2.99
CA ALA A 86 -14.08 11.13 -2.38
C ALA A 86 -14.66 12.47 -1.85
N PRO A 87 -16.00 12.58 -1.73
CA PRO A 87 -16.63 13.80 -1.22
C PRO A 87 -16.23 14.07 0.24
N PRO A 88 -16.30 15.32 0.75
CA PRO A 88 -15.86 15.68 2.10
C PRO A 88 -16.47 14.86 3.25
N GLY A 89 -17.68 14.32 3.09
CA GLY A 89 -18.35 13.47 4.08
C GLY A 89 -18.01 11.98 3.99
N ALA A 90 -17.00 11.60 3.19
CA ALA A 90 -16.65 10.20 2.96
C ALA A 90 -15.83 9.57 4.11
N ILE A 91 -15.32 10.36 5.06
CA ILE A 91 -14.59 9.84 6.22
C ILE A 91 -15.60 9.17 7.17
N PRO A 92 -15.47 7.85 7.43
CA PRO A 92 -16.35 7.17 8.38
C PRO A 92 -16.28 7.77 9.79
N GLU A 93 -17.44 7.98 10.41
CA GLU A 93 -17.53 8.33 11.82
C GLU A 93 -17.27 7.09 12.72
N PRO A 94 -16.65 7.26 13.89
CA PRO A 94 -16.43 6.16 14.84
C PRO A 94 -17.74 5.41 15.16
N GLY A 95 -17.70 4.08 15.02
CA GLY A 95 -18.86 3.20 15.27
C GLY A 95 -19.77 2.96 14.06
N ASN A 96 -19.60 3.68 12.95
CA ASN A 96 -20.36 3.46 11.72
C ASN A 96 -19.75 2.31 10.89
N LYS A 97 -20.09 1.07 11.23
CA LYS A 97 -19.54 -0.14 10.57
C LYS A 97 -19.80 -0.16 9.07
N ASP A 98 -20.97 0.29 8.62
CA ASP A 98 -21.33 0.28 7.19
C ASP A 98 -20.44 1.25 6.40
N ALA A 99 -20.12 2.43 6.94
CA ALA A 99 -19.23 3.38 6.30
C ALA A 99 -17.79 2.84 6.18
N TYR A 100 -17.27 2.14 7.19
CA TYR A 100 -15.96 1.47 7.09
C TYR A 100 -15.95 0.35 6.04
N LEU A 101 -17.07 -0.37 5.90
CA LEU A 101 -17.21 -1.40 4.88
C LEU A 101 -17.25 -0.81 3.47
N GLU A 102 -17.94 0.32 3.27
CA GLU A 102 -17.90 1.07 2.01
C GLU A 102 -16.49 1.60 1.70
N LEU A 103 -15.79 2.15 2.70
CA LEU A 103 -14.40 2.58 2.56
C LEU A 103 -13.50 1.43 2.11
N LEU A 104 -13.61 0.25 2.74
CA LEU A 104 -12.87 -0.95 2.38
C LEU A 104 -13.19 -1.42 0.95
N ARG A 105 -14.46 -1.38 0.54
CA ARG A 105 -14.88 -1.71 -0.83
C ARG A 105 -14.26 -0.75 -1.85
N ALA A 106 -14.28 0.55 -1.56
CA ALA A 106 -13.67 1.57 -2.42
C ALA A 106 -12.15 1.35 -2.54
N ALA A 107 -11.47 1.11 -1.41
CA ALA A 107 -10.05 0.82 -1.38
C ALA A 107 -9.70 -0.43 -2.19
N ARG A 108 -10.43 -1.55 -1.98
CA ARG A 108 -10.25 -2.78 -2.77
C ARG A 108 -10.48 -2.54 -4.26
N ALA A 109 -11.48 -1.74 -4.64
CA ALA A 109 -11.72 -1.41 -6.04
C ALA A 109 -10.58 -0.61 -6.68
N GLN A 110 -10.01 0.37 -5.95
CA GLN A 110 -8.83 1.12 -6.42
C GLN A 110 -7.61 0.22 -6.57
N VAL A 111 -7.29 -0.55 -5.53
CA VAL A 111 -6.14 -1.45 -5.53
C VAL A 111 -6.27 -2.50 -6.65
N ALA A 112 -7.45 -3.12 -6.80
CA ALA A 112 -7.69 -4.11 -7.85
C ALA A 112 -7.55 -3.52 -9.26
N ARG A 113 -8.03 -2.29 -9.48
CA ARG A 113 -7.91 -1.60 -10.77
C ARG A 113 -6.44 -1.41 -11.17
N TRP A 114 -5.57 -1.13 -10.20
CA TRP A 114 -4.17 -0.80 -10.45
C TRP A 114 -3.19 -1.90 -10.03
N ARG A 115 -3.69 -3.11 -9.69
CA ARG A 115 -2.86 -4.22 -9.21
C ARG A 115 -1.67 -4.52 -10.14
N ALA A 116 -1.94 -4.58 -11.44
CA ALA A 116 -0.95 -4.94 -12.45
C ALA A 116 0.14 -3.85 -12.60
N LEU A 117 -0.14 -2.61 -12.19
CA LEU A 117 0.87 -1.57 -12.11
C LEU A 117 1.74 -1.76 -10.86
N LEU A 118 1.13 -1.98 -9.69
CA LEU A 118 1.88 -2.24 -8.44
C LEU A 118 2.82 -3.44 -8.58
N GLN A 119 2.35 -4.55 -9.15
CA GLN A 119 3.14 -5.76 -9.39
C GLN A 119 4.35 -5.54 -10.30
N LYS A 120 4.38 -4.49 -11.14
CA LYS A 120 5.57 -4.16 -11.96
C LYS A 120 6.68 -3.45 -11.17
N PHE A 121 6.32 -2.89 -10.01
CA PHE A 121 7.23 -2.16 -9.12
C PHE A 121 7.61 -2.94 -7.86
N LEU A 122 6.82 -3.93 -7.45
CA LEU A 122 7.17 -4.84 -6.35
C LEU A 122 7.93 -6.05 -6.91
N ARG A 123 9.27 -6.01 -6.85
CA ARG A 123 10.16 -6.98 -7.51
C ARG A 123 10.76 -8.02 -6.56
N SER A 124 10.64 -7.80 -5.26
CA SER A 124 11.10 -8.70 -4.20
C SER A 124 10.15 -8.64 -3.00
N GLU A 125 10.31 -9.57 -2.06
CA GLU A 125 9.68 -9.53 -0.74
C GLU A 125 10.06 -8.25 0.01
N ASP A 126 11.33 -7.82 -0.02
CA ASP A 126 11.75 -6.55 0.58
C ASP A 126 10.95 -5.34 0.05
N ASP A 127 10.66 -5.28 -1.26
CA ASP A 127 9.84 -4.20 -1.83
C ASP A 127 8.40 -4.24 -1.27
N GLN A 128 7.88 -5.43 -0.99
CA GLN A 128 6.56 -5.64 -0.40
C GLN A 128 6.54 -5.29 1.09
N VAL A 129 7.60 -5.59 1.84
CA VAL A 129 7.75 -5.18 3.24
C VAL A 129 7.80 -3.65 3.36
N GLU A 130 8.54 -2.96 2.50
CA GLU A 130 8.57 -1.49 2.44
C GLU A 130 7.18 -0.88 2.12
N LEU A 131 6.41 -1.54 1.25
CA LEU A 131 5.02 -1.20 0.97
C LEU A 131 4.15 -1.33 2.23
N LEU A 132 4.30 -2.42 2.99
CA LEU A 132 3.55 -2.70 4.23
C LEU A 132 3.89 -1.71 5.34
N LEU A 133 5.18 -1.39 5.54
CA LEU A 133 5.62 -0.37 6.48
C LEU A 133 5.06 1.01 6.13
N THR A 134 5.04 1.37 4.84
CA THR A 134 4.43 2.64 4.41
C THR A 134 2.92 2.65 4.57
N LEU A 135 2.24 1.50 4.36
CA LEU A 135 0.80 1.38 4.63
C LEU A 135 0.50 1.58 6.11
N GLU A 136 1.33 1.02 6.99
CA GLU A 136 1.25 1.24 8.44
C GLU A 136 1.37 2.73 8.78
N GLU A 137 2.41 3.40 8.26
CA GLU A 137 2.62 4.83 8.45
C GLU A 137 1.44 5.66 7.94
N PHE A 138 0.92 5.34 6.75
CA PHE A 138 -0.26 5.99 6.18
C PHE A 138 -1.49 5.85 7.08
N CYS A 139 -1.65 4.69 7.72
CA CYS A 139 -2.77 4.40 8.62
C CYS A 139 -2.56 4.94 10.04
N SER A 140 -1.39 5.48 10.36
CA SER A 140 -1.07 6.02 11.68
C SER A 140 -1.77 7.35 11.92
N ALA A 141 -2.12 7.63 13.18
CA ALA A 141 -2.61 8.94 13.63
C ALA A 141 -1.45 9.91 13.97
N GLU A 142 -0.23 9.52 13.66
CA GLU A 142 1.00 10.27 13.85
C GLU A 142 1.85 10.19 12.56
N GLY A 143 2.82 11.08 12.40
CA GLY A 143 3.71 11.08 11.23
C GLY A 143 3.25 11.97 10.08
N ASP A 144 3.95 11.88 8.95
CA ASP A 144 3.86 12.86 7.87
C ASP A 144 2.51 12.84 7.14
N TYR A 145 1.86 11.68 7.07
CA TYR A 145 0.55 11.53 6.42
C TYR A 145 -0.60 12.16 7.21
N GLU A 146 -0.54 12.16 8.54
CA GLU A 146 -1.52 12.87 9.36
C GLU A 146 -1.27 14.39 9.26
N LEU A 147 -0.01 14.82 9.33
CA LEU A 147 0.37 16.24 9.23
C LEU A 147 0.00 16.87 7.87
N SER A 148 0.03 16.09 6.78
CA SER A 148 -0.35 16.54 5.44
C SER A 148 -1.88 16.62 5.23
N GLY A 149 -2.68 16.09 6.17
CA GLY A 149 -4.13 16.02 6.06
C GLY A 149 -4.61 15.02 5.01
N GLU A 150 -3.87 13.96 4.75
CA GLU A 150 -4.27 12.87 3.85
C GLU A 150 -5.32 11.94 4.47
N HIS A 151 -5.61 12.11 5.78
CA HIS A 151 -6.66 11.41 6.53
C HIS A 151 -6.51 9.88 6.54
N GLY A 152 -5.32 9.35 6.27
CA GLY A 152 -5.07 7.90 6.19
C GLY A 152 -5.34 7.16 7.49
N ALA A 153 -5.26 7.83 8.65
CA ALA A 153 -5.54 7.29 9.98
C ALA A 153 -6.88 6.53 10.10
N VAL A 154 -7.87 6.89 9.28
CA VAL A 154 -9.18 6.23 9.29
C VAL A 154 -9.11 4.76 8.84
N PHE A 155 -8.12 4.39 8.04
CA PHE A 155 -7.88 3.01 7.61
C PHE A 155 -7.39 2.10 8.74
N ALA A 156 -6.92 2.63 9.87
CA ALA A 156 -6.55 1.84 11.05
C ALA A 156 -7.68 0.96 11.61
N HIS A 157 -8.93 1.30 11.29
CA HIS A 157 -10.12 0.52 11.66
C HIS A 157 -10.34 -0.71 10.79
N VAL A 158 -9.81 -0.71 9.57
CA VAL A 158 -9.94 -1.80 8.58
C VAL A 158 -8.59 -2.36 8.13
N PHE A 159 -7.52 -2.04 8.85
CA PHE A 159 -6.15 -2.37 8.48
C PHE A 159 -5.93 -3.88 8.23
N PRO A 160 -6.41 -4.81 9.07
CA PRO A 160 -6.24 -6.24 8.78
C PRO A 160 -6.96 -6.67 7.49
N GLN A 161 -8.09 -6.05 7.16
CA GLN A 161 -8.80 -6.32 5.92
C GLN A 161 -8.10 -5.70 4.69
N LEU A 162 -7.35 -4.61 4.88
CA LEU A 162 -6.47 -4.08 3.84
C LEU A 162 -5.31 -5.01 3.57
N LEU A 163 -4.64 -5.54 4.60
CA LEU A 163 -3.59 -6.56 4.44
C LEU A 163 -4.12 -7.78 3.67
N LYS A 164 -5.27 -8.31 4.10
CA LYS A 164 -5.94 -9.38 3.38
C LYS A 164 -6.28 -9.01 1.94
N THR A 165 -6.66 -7.76 1.67
CA THR A 165 -6.93 -7.31 0.29
C THR A 165 -5.68 -7.30 -0.57
N LEU A 166 -4.52 -6.90 -0.02
CA LEU A 166 -3.25 -6.95 -0.74
C LEU A 166 -2.82 -8.40 -1.01
N TYR A 167 -2.99 -9.29 -0.03
CA TYR A 167 -2.74 -10.73 -0.16
C TYR A 167 -3.67 -11.38 -1.21
N ASP A 168 -4.99 -11.22 -1.08
CA ASP A 168 -6.00 -11.77 -2.00
C ASP A 168 -5.84 -11.30 -3.47
N LEU A 169 -5.09 -10.21 -3.70
CA LEU A 169 -4.84 -9.63 -5.02
C LEU A 169 -3.44 -9.94 -5.56
N ASP A 170 -2.70 -10.82 -4.89
CA ASP A 170 -1.32 -11.23 -5.22
C ASP A 170 -0.37 -10.02 -5.28
N ILE A 171 -0.58 -9.01 -4.43
CA ILE A 171 0.29 -7.81 -4.36
C ILE A 171 1.38 -8.00 -3.32
N VAL A 172 1.06 -8.66 -2.22
CA VAL A 172 2.01 -9.06 -1.18
C VAL A 172 1.88 -10.56 -0.95
N SER A 173 3.00 -11.24 -0.73
CA SER A 173 3.05 -12.67 -0.42
C SER A 173 2.91 -12.92 1.08
N GLU A 174 2.77 -14.18 1.45
CA GLU A 174 2.76 -14.58 2.85
C GLU A 174 4.13 -14.32 3.51
N GLU A 175 5.22 -14.63 2.82
CA GLU A 175 6.59 -14.45 3.30
C GLU A 175 6.86 -12.98 3.62
N ALA A 176 6.40 -12.06 2.77
CA ALA A 176 6.53 -10.63 3.02
C ALA A 176 5.70 -10.17 4.24
N LEU A 177 4.51 -10.74 4.45
CA LEU A 177 3.68 -10.46 5.64
C LEU A 177 4.34 -10.99 6.92
N GLN A 178 4.92 -12.18 6.89
CA GLN A 178 5.66 -12.77 8.00
C GLN A 178 6.95 -11.99 8.31
N GLN A 179 7.66 -11.53 7.27
CA GLN A 179 8.85 -10.69 7.42
C GLN A 179 8.49 -9.34 8.06
N TRP A 180 7.47 -8.65 7.56
CA TRP A 180 6.95 -7.42 8.17
C TRP A 180 6.59 -7.65 9.65
N ALA A 181 5.86 -8.72 9.95
CA ALA A 181 5.45 -9.04 11.32
C ALA A 181 6.68 -9.26 12.25
N SER A 182 7.68 -9.98 11.76
CA SER A 182 8.93 -10.25 12.50
C SER A 182 9.72 -8.97 12.78
N GLU A 183 9.81 -8.05 11.81
CA GLU A 183 10.44 -6.73 12.02
C GLU A 183 9.68 -5.90 13.06
N LYS A 184 8.34 -5.89 13.00
CA LYS A 184 7.51 -5.18 13.97
C LYS A 184 7.58 -5.78 15.37
N GLU A 185 7.86 -7.07 15.53
CA GLU A 185 8.01 -7.70 16.84
C GLU A 185 9.24 -7.19 17.60
N LEU A 186 10.24 -6.68 16.88
CA LEU A 186 11.45 -6.07 17.44
C LEU A 186 11.29 -4.57 17.76
N ALA A 187 10.17 -3.96 17.36
CA ALA A 187 9.88 -2.55 17.57
C ALA A 187 9.38 -2.24 18.99
N ASP A 188 9.28 -0.96 19.33
CA ASP A 188 8.75 -0.52 20.62
C ASP A 188 7.23 -0.82 20.73
N GLU A 189 6.74 -1.01 21.97
CA GLU A 189 5.34 -1.41 22.22
C GLU A 189 4.28 -0.48 21.62
N GLN A 190 4.62 0.80 21.47
CA GLN A 190 3.77 1.81 20.85
C GLN A 190 3.63 1.59 19.34
N GLU A 191 4.64 1.01 18.70
CA GLU A 191 4.68 0.77 17.25
C GLU A 191 4.06 -0.59 16.87
N LYS A 192 3.78 -1.46 17.85
CA LYS A 192 3.13 -2.76 17.65
C LYS A 192 1.60 -2.69 17.51
N VAL A 193 1.01 -1.48 17.45
CA VAL A 193 -0.47 -1.33 17.39
C VAL A 193 -1.06 -2.02 16.16
N PHE A 194 -0.41 -1.91 15.00
CA PHE A 194 -0.88 -2.52 13.76
C PHE A 194 -0.60 -4.01 13.70
N LEU A 195 0.55 -4.46 14.23
CA LEU A 195 0.86 -5.88 14.40
C LEU A 195 -0.22 -6.58 15.24
N ARG A 196 -0.56 -6.03 16.41
CA ARG A 196 -1.63 -6.58 17.28
C ARG A 196 -2.99 -6.63 16.59
N LYS A 197 -3.31 -5.64 15.73
CA LYS A 197 -4.55 -5.65 14.94
C LYS A 197 -4.53 -6.75 13.89
N ALA A 198 -3.38 -7.00 13.27
CA ALA A 198 -3.19 -7.98 12.21
C ALA A 198 -3.03 -9.41 12.71
N GLN A 199 -2.73 -9.62 14.00
CA GLN A 199 -2.46 -10.94 14.58
C GLN A 199 -3.46 -12.04 14.16
N PRO A 200 -4.79 -11.84 14.24
CA PRO A 200 -5.72 -12.90 13.82
C PRO A 200 -5.64 -13.28 12.34
N PHE A 201 -5.21 -12.35 11.48
CA PHE A 201 -4.99 -12.62 10.06
C PHE A 201 -3.68 -13.36 9.82
N LEU A 202 -2.62 -12.98 10.55
CA LEU A 202 -1.32 -13.66 10.48
C LEU A 202 -1.38 -15.09 11.02
N ASP A 203 -2.12 -15.32 12.10
CA ASP A 203 -2.34 -16.66 12.65
C ASP A 203 -3.10 -17.54 11.64
N TRP A 204 -4.14 -16.99 10.98
CA TRP A 204 -4.88 -17.69 9.94
C TRP A 204 -4.01 -18.08 8.73
N LEU A 205 -3.07 -17.21 8.33
CA LEU A 205 -2.13 -17.52 7.22
C LEU A 205 -1.27 -18.74 7.56
N ARG A 206 -0.65 -18.75 8.75
CA ARG A 206 0.17 -19.87 9.22
C ARG A 206 -0.63 -21.17 9.33
N GLU A 207 -1.86 -21.11 9.87
CA GLU A 207 -2.72 -22.29 9.98
C GLU A 207 -3.08 -22.88 8.61
N ALA A 208 -3.30 -22.03 7.59
CA ALA A 208 -3.62 -22.49 6.24
C ALA A 208 -2.41 -23.15 5.52
N GLU A 209 -1.20 -22.71 5.83
CA GLU A 209 0.04 -23.34 5.35
C GLU A 209 0.24 -24.73 6.00
N GLU A 210 0.13 -24.81 7.33
CA GLU A 210 0.25 -26.07 8.09
C GLU A 210 -0.77 -27.14 7.63
N GLU A 211 -2.05 -26.77 7.40
CA GLU A 211 -3.07 -27.70 6.88
C GLU A 211 -2.76 -28.22 5.47
N SER A 212 -2.11 -27.42 4.62
CA SER A 212 -1.80 -27.81 3.24
C SER A 212 -0.60 -28.75 3.17
N GLU A 213 0.42 -28.53 4.01
CA GLU A 213 1.60 -29.42 4.09
C GLU A 213 1.23 -30.80 4.65
N GLU A 214 0.34 -30.87 5.65
CA GLU A 214 -0.15 -32.14 6.19
C GLU A 214 -0.93 -32.97 5.14
N GLU A 215 -1.75 -32.32 4.30
CA GLU A 215 -2.47 -33.01 3.21
C GLU A 215 -1.51 -33.57 2.13
N ASP A 216 -0.47 -32.82 1.76
CA ASP A 216 0.52 -33.27 0.78
C ASP A 216 1.37 -34.44 1.30
N GLU A 217 1.76 -34.43 2.59
CA GLU A 217 2.49 -35.55 3.22
C GLU A 217 1.64 -36.84 3.29
N GLU A 218 0.32 -36.72 3.54
CA GLU A 218 -0.60 -37.86 3.53
C GLU A 218 -0.78 -38.46 2.12
N GLU A 219 -0.82 -37.64 1.06
CA GLU A 219 -0.90 -38.12 -0.34
C GLU A 219 0.39 -38.83 -0.78
N GLU A 220 1.58 -38.35 -0.39
CA GLU A 220 2.86 -39.00 -0.71
C GLU A 220 3.03 -40.36 -0.01
N GLU A 221 2.60 -40.50 1.26
CA GLU A 221 2.64 -41.77 1.99
C GLU A 221 1.66 -42.82 1.41
N GLU A 222 0.50 -42.39 0.89
CA GLU A 222 -0.44 -43.30 0.20
C GLU A 222 0.11 -43.83 -1.13
N ASP A 223 0.79 -43.01 -1.94
CA ASP A 223 1.34 -43.43 -3.24
C ASP A 223 2.54 -44.40 -3.09
N GLU A 224 3.43 -44.14 -2.12
CA GLU A 224 4.55 -45.05 -1.76
C GLU A 224 4.04 -46.40 -1.24
N SER A 225 2.92 -46.42 -0.50
CA SER A 225 2.33 -47.67 0.00
C SER A 225 1.67 -48.53 -1.09
N SER A 226 1.29 -47.94 -2.23
CA SER A 226 0.64 -48.63 -3.35
C SER A 226 1.64 -49.29 -4.31
N ALA A 227 2.90 -48.81 -4.32
CA ALA A 227 3.96 -49.29 -5.22
C ALA A 227 4.57 -50.63 -4.78
N ASP A 228 4.38 -51.05 -3.52
CA ASP A 228 4.90 -52.31 -2.98
C ASP A 228 3.99 -53.55 -3.25
N ASP A 229 2.78 -53.38 -3.83
CA ASP A 229 1.84 -54.49 -4.09
C ASP A 229 1.90 -55.08 -5.52
N GLU A 230 2.76 -54.58 -6.43
CA GLU A 230 2.95 -55.11 -7.80
C GLU A 230 4.28 -55.89 -7.97
N SER A 231 4.59 -56.84 -7.08
CA SER A 231 5.72 -57.81 -7.22
C SER A 231 5.28 -59.27 -7.37
#